data_AF-A0A7Y5WAW8-F1
#
_entry.id   AF-A0A7Y5WAW8-F1
#
_cell.length_a   1.000
_cell.length_b   1.000
_cell.length_c   1.000
_cell.angle_alpha   90.00
_cell.angle_beta   90.00
_cell.angle_gamma   90.00
#
_symmetry.space_group_name_H-M   'P 1'
#
loop_
_entity.id
_entity.type
_entity.pdbx_description
1 polymer ?
#
loop_
_entity_poly.entity_id
_entity_poly.type
_entity_poly.pdbx_seq_one_letter_code
_entity_poly.pdbx_strand_id
1 'polypeptide(L)'
;MPAVHRPPDLGQLQTGADLIYQTRFNEARQIFQTYQKNHPDQPEGYFMESMVFWWKVLLSRQTGEWDQTFLDEMDQTIAQLERLMELNPDKEASIRFYLAGCYGFKARLAAQKEEWIEAATNGLHAYPILTDLLQSTPFPDARLGTGIFLYYASWVPERFPFLSRFLFFLPPADRERGLSDLTIAAREGTLTQFEASYFLLQIYMDWQPDPKKALILSDSLFRRFPSNPLFHQQHAITLGKNRKLSESRAMFAEMIRLAASPGWYQSFLSPRFWYEYGMVLQADGAWSEAIQSFSKSMNLYKNRPQLPMKTWYLRSMLETGRYLTLKGHQNEAVLLWEQVADEASGSLREEAISLLKRQKESFAQ
;
A
#
# COMPACT_ATOMS: atom_id res chain seq x y z
N MET A 1 24.16 23.12 18.49
CA MET A 1 23.11 22.22 17.97
C MET A 1 23.83 21.03 17.37
N PRO A 2 23.52 19.79 17.77
CA PRO A 2 24.12 18.63 17.10
C PRO A 2 23.75 18.72 15.61
N ALA A 3 24.75 18.53 14.75
CA ALA A 3 24.56 18.57 13.32
C ALA A 3 23.52 17.51 12.92
N VAL A 4 22.67 17.82 11.93
CA VAL A 4 21.78 16.83 11.31
C VAL A 4 22.67 15.64 10.93
N HIS A 5 22.49 14.49 11.60
CA HIS A 5 23.28 13.30 11.30
C HIS A 5 22.97 12.91 9.86
N ARG A 6 23.95 13.19 8.98
CA ARG A 6 23.90 12.80 7.59
C ARG A 6 24.65 11.47 7.51
N PRO A 7 23.98 10.38 7.08
CA PRO A 7 24.65 9.09 6.93
C PRO A 7 25.93 9.25 6.10
N PRO A 8 27.05 8.62 6.50
CA PRO A 8 28.20 8.52 5.60
C PRO A 8 27.76 7.86 4.30
N ASP A 9 28.42 8.16 3.18
CA ASP A 9 28.13 7.56 1.87
C ASP A 9 26.64 7.49 1.49
N LEU A 10 25.87 8.55 1.82
CA LEU A 10 24.44 8.63 1.57
C LEU A 10 24.03 8.24 0.13
N GLY A 11 24.85 8.56 -0.87
CA GLY A 11 24.61 8.18 -2.26
C GLY A 11 24.58 6.66 -2.49
N GLN A 12 25.35 5.90 -1.72
CA GLN A 12 25.30 4.43 -1.72
C GLN A 12 23.97 3.92 -1.17
N LEU A 13 23.48 4.49 -0.06
CA LEU A 13 22.18 4.14 0.51
C LEU A 13 21.03 4.47 -0.45
N GLN A 14 21.06 5.65 -1.09
CA GLN A 14 20.08 6.06 -2.09
C GLN A 14 20.08 5.14 -3.31
N THR A 15 21.26 4.71 -3.77
CA THR A 15 21.38 3.72 -4.85
C THR A 15 20.75 2.39 -4.46
N GLY A 16 21.02 1.90 -3.24
CA GLY A 16 20.39 0.69 -2.71
C GLY A 16 18.87 0.82 -2.63
N ALA A 17 18.36 1.95 -2.15
CA ALA A 17 16.92 2.24 -2.08
C ALA A 17 16.26 2.23 -3.47
N ASP A 18 16.88 2.91 -4.45
CA ASP A 18 16.39 2.91 -5.83
C ASP A 18 16.33 1.49 -6.41
N LEU A 19 17.30 0.62 -6.08
CA LEU A 19 17.28 -0.79 -6.50
C LEU A 19 16.15 -1.59 -5.84
N ILE A 20 15.80 -1.32 -4.57
CA ILE A 20 14.60 -1.89 -3.93
C ILE A 20 13.36 -1.53 -4.75
N TYR A 21 13.18 -0.24 -5.06
CA TYR A 21 12.03 0.23 -5.83
C TYR A 21 12.02 -0.27 -7.27
N GLN A 22 13.17 -0.59 -7.87
CA GLN A 22 13.27 -1.25 -9.17
C GLN A 22 13.06 -2.77 -9.12
N THR A 23 12.80 -3.33 -7.92
CA THR A 23 12.67 -4.78 -7.65
C THR A 23 13.95 -5.59 -7.85
N ARG A 24 15.11 -4.92 -7.86
CA ARG A 24 16.46 -5.51 -7.98
C ARG A 24 17.03 -5.88 -6.61
N PHE A 25 16.31 -6.73 -5.90
CA PHE A 25 16.53 -7.01 -4.48
C PHE A 25 17.92 -7.58 -4.15
N ASN A 26 18.45 -8.48 -4.97
CA ASN A 26 19.77 -9.06 -4.71
C ASN A 26 20.88 -8.00 -4.80
N GLU A 27 20.79 -7.10 -5.78
CA GLU A 27 21.76 -6.03 -5.96
C GLU A 27 21.63 -4.97 -4.85
N ALA A 28 20.40 -4.62 -4.46
CA ALA A 28 20.16 -3.76 -3.31
C ALA A 28 20.83 -4.32 -2.03
N ARG A 29 20.65 -5.62 -1.75
CA ARG A 29 21.29 -6.26 -0.59
C ARG A 29 22.81 -6.19 -0.65
N GLN A 30 23.42 -6.47 -1.81
CA GLN A 30 24.88 -6.38 -1.96
C GLN A 30 25.39 -4.96 -1.66
N ILE A 31 24.66 -3.92 -2.09
CA ILE A 31 24.99 -2.53 -1.80
C ILE A 31 24.95 -2.25 -0.29
N PHE A 32 23.90 -2.70 0.41
CA PHE A 32 23.77 -2.49 1.86
C PHE A 32 24.78 -3.30 2.68
N GLN A 33 25.05 -4.55 2.30
CA GLN A 33 26.07 -5.37 2.95
C GLN A 33 27.47 -4.78 2.79
N THR A 34 27.77 -4.21 1.61
CA THR A 34 29.03 -3.49 1.38
C THR A 34 29.09 -2.23 2.24
N TYR A 35 27.98 -1.48 2.36
CA TYR A 35 27.89 -0.33 3.25
C TYR A 35 28.15 -0.72 4.71
N GLN A 36 27.47 -1.76 5.22
CA GLN A 36 27.65 -2.25 6.59
C GLN A 36 29.10 -2.67 6.86
N LYS A 37 29.79 -3.28 5.89
CA LYS A 37 31.20 -3.64 6.03
C LYS A 37 32.11 -2.42 6.19
N ASN A 38 31.82 -1.35 5.46
CA ASN A 38 32.61 -0.12 5.48
C ASN A 38 32.24 0.78 6.68
N HIS A 39 31.00 0.67 7.16
CA HIS A 39 30.41 1.49 8.22
C HIS A 39 29.71 0.61 9.29
N PRO A 40 30.44 -0.28 9.98
CA PRO A 40 29.84 -1.30 10.87
C PRO A 40 29.21 -0.72 12.14
N ASP A 41 29.54 0.53 12.47
CA ASP A 41 29.05 1.27 13.62
C ASP A 41 27.88 2.22 13.25
N GLN A 42 27.37 2.12 12.02
CA GLN A 42 26.29 2.97 11.50
C GLN A 42 24.98 2.19 11.33
N PRO A 43 23.83 2.73 11.78
CA PRO A 43 22.57 1.99 11.82
C PRO A 43 21.89 1.84 10.44
N GLU A 44 22.17 2.73 9.48
CA GLU A 44 21.38 2.82 8.24
C GLU A 44 21.49 1.57 7.40
N GLY A 45 22.69 1.01 7.28
CA GLY A 45 22.93 -0.15 6.44
C GLY A 45 22.13 -1.37 6.87
N TYR A 46 21.98 -1.59 8.18
CA TYR A 46 21.22 -2.69 8.76
C TYR A 46 19.72 -2.53 8.50
N PHE A 47 19.18 -1.34 8.79
CA PHE A 47 17.77 -1.05 8.53
C PHE A 47 17.43 -1.07 7.04
N MET A 48 18.27 -0.49 6.18
CA MET A 48 17.98 -0.42 4.75
C MET A 48 18.04 -1.79 4.08
N GLU A 49 18.89 -2.71 4.56
CA GLU A 49 18.85 -4.10 4.09
C GLU A 49 17.51 -4.77 4.40
N SER A 50 16.97 -4.57 5.61
CA SER A 50 15.69 -5.20 5.99
C SER A 50 14.49 -4.63 5.21
N MET A 51 14.59 -3.41 4.68
CA MET A 51 13.58 -2.84 3.75
C MET A 51 13.45 -3.60 2.43
N VAL A 52 14.45 -4.40 2.04
CA VAL A 52 14.33 -5.33 0.90
C VAL A 52 13.18 -6.31 1.14
N PHE A 53 13.07 -6.84 2.35
CA PHE A 53 12.03 -7.83 2.68
C PHE A 53 10.67 -7.18 2.83
N TRP A 54 10.60 -5.93 3.34
CA TRP A 54 9.36 -5.17 3.33
C TRP A 54 8.78 -5.03 1.91
N TRP A 55 9.62 -4.70 0.93
CA TRP A 55 9.16 -4.58 -0.44
C TRP A 55 8.78 -5.93 -1.05
N LYS A 56 9.44 -7.03 -0.68
CA LYS A 56 8.97 -8.37 -1.05
C LYS A 56 7.57 -8.67 -0.49
N VAL A 57 7.31 -8.35 0.78
CA VAL A 57 5.97 -8.44 1.39
C VAL A 57 4.95 -7.63 0.57
N LEU A 58 5.28 -6.40 0.19
CA LEU A 58 4.40 -5.56 -0.63
C LEU A 58 4.14 -6.12 -2.04
N LEU A 59 5.08 -6.85 -2.62
CA LEU A 59 4.91 -7.48 -3.93
C LEU A 59 4.25 -8.87 -3.86
N SER A 60 4.21 -9.49 -2.67
CA SER A 60 3.64 -10.82 -2.41
C SER A 60 2.43 -10.80 -1.48
N ARG A 61 1.74 -9.66 -1.34
CA ARG A 61 0.67 -9.46 -0.35
C ARG A 61 -0.44 -10.50 -0.37
N GLN A 62 -0.65 -11.14 -1.53
CA GLN A 62 -1.68 -12.17 -1.70
C GLN A 62 -1.29 -13.51 -1.08
N THR A 63 0.00 -13.82 -0.98
CA THR A 63 0.48 -15.11 -0.45
C THR A 63 0.95 -15.01 0.99
N GLY A 64 1.37 -13.83 1.44
CA GLY A 64 1.98 -13.64 2.75
C GLY A 64 3.33 -14.37 2.91
N GLU A 65 3.91 -14.83 1.80
CA GLU A 65 5.10 -15.70 1.78
C GLU A 65 6.30 -15.09 2.49
N TRP A 66 6.42 -13.75 2.44
CA TRP A 66 7.56 -13.02 3.00
C TRP A 66 7.28 -12.42 4.37
N ASP A 67 6.07 -12.59 4.92
CA ASP A 67 5.64 -11.92 6.15
C ASP A 67 6.52 -12.34 7.35
N GLN A 68 6.70 -13.66 7.55
CA GLN A 68 7.51 -14.17 8.66
C GLN A 68 9.00 -13.83 8.50
N THR A 69 9.55 -14.01 7.29
CA THR A 69 10.95 -13.65 7.01
C THR A 69 11.20 -12.18 7.28
N PHE A 70 10.27 -11.31 6.89
CA PHE A 70 10.37 -9.88 7.19
C PHE A 70 10.34 -9.60 8.70
N LEU A 71 9.48 -10.26 9.47
CA LEU A 71 9.45 -10.12 10.93
C LEU A 71 10.76 -10.58 11.59
N ASP A 72 11.30 -11.72 11.17
CA ASP A 72 12.57 -12.24 11.69
C ASP A 72 13.74 -11.29 11.39
N GLU A 73 13.74 -10.67 10.20
CA GLU A 73 14.74 -9.66 9.80
C GLU A 73 14.58 -8.35 10.59
N MET A 74 13.35 -7.92 10.90
CA MET A 74 13.10 -6.78 11.79
C MET A 74 13.63 -7.06 13.20
N ASP A 75 13.36 -8.24 13.76
CA ASP A 75 13.79 -8.60 15.11
C ASP A 75 15.32 -8.69 15.21
N GLN A 76 15.98 -9.25 14.19
CA GLN A 76 17.44 -9.24 14.08
C GLN A 76 18.00 -7.81 13.98
N THR A 77 17.37 -6.96 13.15
CA THR A 77 17.77 -5.55 13.01
C THR A 77 17.62 -4.81 14.34
N ILE A 78 16.52 -5.02 15.07
CA ILE A 78 16.28 -4.42 16.39
C ILE A 78 17.42 -4.80 17.36
N ALA A 79 17.72 -6.10 17.50
CA ALA A 79 18.78 -6.57 18.39
C ALA A 79 20.16 -5.97 18.01
N GLN A 80 20.45 -5.82 16.72
CA GLN A 80 21.67 -5.18 16.24
C GLN A 80 21.70 -3.68 16.58
N LEU A 81 20.60 -2.96 16.40
CA LEU A 81 20.49 -1.54 16.72
C LEU A 81 20.60 -1.29 18.22
N GLU A 82 19.97 -2.11 19.05
CA GLU A 82 20.09 -2.03 20.52
C GLU A 82 21.55 -2.20 20.96
N ARG A 83 22.26 -3.18 20.40
CA ARG A 83 23.69 -3.36 20.65
C ARG A 83 24.53 -2.16 20.17
N LEU A 84 24.23 -1.61 19.00
CA LEU A 84 24.92 -0.41 18.51
C LEU A 84 24.70 0.80 19.42
N MET A 85 23.51 0.92 20.01
CA MET A 85 23.15 2.01 20.93
C MET A 85 23.99 1.95 22.21
N GLU A 86 24.18 0.76 22.77
CA GLU A 86 25.04 0.54 23.94
C GLU A 86 26.51 0.91 23.67
N LEU A 87 26.99 0.57 22.46
CA LEU A 87 28.39 0.77 22.08
C LEU A 87 28.70 2.18 21.58
N ASN A 88 27.71 2.92 21.07
CA ASN A 88 27.90 4.24 20.45
C ASN A 88 26.87 5.27 20.98
N PRO A 89 26.97 5.70 22.25
CA PRO A 89 26.02 6.65 22.84
C PRO A 89 25.95 8.00 22.12
N ASP A 90 27.01 8.39 21.41
CA ASP A 90 27.06 9.61 20.59
C ASP A 90 26.15 9.56 19.35
N LYS A 91 25.71 8.37 18.94
CA LYS A 91 24.83 8.14 17.79
C LYS A 91 23.37 7.83 18.17
N GLU A 92 23.04 7.93 19.46
CA GLU A 92 21.74 7.54 20.03
C GLU A 92 20.54 8.02 19.20
N ALA A 93 20.52 9.30 18.81
CA ALA A 93 19.41 9.87 18.06
C ALA A 93 19.13 9.15 16.72
N SER A 94 20.18 8.83 15.96
CA SER A 94 20.04 8.09 14.69
C SER A 94 19.64 6.65 14.90
N ILE A 95 20.19 5.99 15.91
CA ILE A 95 19.87 4.60 16.22
C ILE A 95 18.41 4.49 16.66
N ARG A 96 17.96 5.42 17.52
CA ARG A 96 16.55 5.55 17.94
C ARG A 96 15.62 5.79 16.74
N PHE A 97 16.03 6.61 15.76
CA PHE A 97 15.25 6.81 14.53
C PHE A 97 15.02 5.48 13.78
N TYR A 98 16.08 4.71 13.53
CA TYR A 98 15.96 3.44 12.81
C TYR A 98 15.24 2.36 13.62
N LEU A 99 15.41 2.36 14.95
CA LEU A 99 14.67 1.49 15.86
C LEU A 99 13.16 1.77 15.80
N ALA A 100 12.77 3.05 15.82
CA ALA A 100 11.39 3.46 15.61
C ALA A 100 10.88 3.06 14.21
N GLY A 101 11.75 3.11 13.20
CA GLY A 101 11.50 2.54 11.88
C GLY A 101 11.11 1.06 11.95
N CYS A 102 11.92 0.22 12.61
CA CYS A 102 11.63 -1.22 12.73
C CYS A 102 10.24 -1.48 13.34
N TYR A 103 9.93 -0.85 14.47
CA TYR A 103 8.60 -0.96 15.08
C TYR A 103 7.49 -0.41 14.16
N GLY A 104 7.73 0.71 13.49
CA GLY A 104 6.78 1.28 12.54
C GLY A 104 6.44 0.34 11.39
N PHE A 105 7.42 -0.35 10.82
CA PHE A 105 7.17 -1.31 9.74
C PHE A 105 6.55 -2.64 10.24
N LYS A 106 6.88 -3.09 11.46
CA LYS A 106 6.11 -4.19 12.12
C LYS A 106 4.64 -3.79 12.31
N ALA A 107 4.38 -2.56 12.75
CA ALA A 107 3.02 -2.03 12.87
C ALA A 107 2.29 -1.99 11.52
N ARG A 108 2.98 -1.62 10.44
CA ARG A 108 2.41 -1.63 9.08
C ARG A 108 2.03 -3.03 8.62
N LEU A 109 2.86 -4.04 8.87
CA LEU A 109 2.52 -5.42 8.53
C LEU A 109 1.28 -5.87 9.31
N ALA A 110 1.26 -5.64 10.63
CA ALA A 110 0.11 -5.98 11.48
C ALA A 110 -1.17 -5.28 10.99
N ALA A 111 -1.10 -3.99 10.65
CA ALA A 111 -2.24 -3.24 10.10
C ALA A 111 -2.71 -3.82 8.75
N GLN A 112 -1.78 -4.26 7.88
CA GLN A 112 -2.12 -4.93 6.62
C GLN A 112 -2.83 -6.27 6.84
N LYS A 113 -2.49 -6.98 7.92
CA LYS A 113 -3.13 -8.23 8.33
C LYS A 113 -4.39 -8.03 9.17
N GLU A 114 -4.81 -6.78 9.36
CA GLU A 114 -5.93 -6.38 10.24
C GLU A 114 -5.74 -6.79 11.71
N GLU A 115 -4.48 -7.00 12.12
CA GLU A 115 -4.06 -7.27 13.50
C GLU A 115 -3.91 -5.94 14.25
N TRP A 116 -5.02 -5.20 14.40
CA TRP A 116 -5.03 -3.80 14.84
C TRP A 116 -4.43 -3.57 16.23
N ILE A 117 -4.55 -4.53 17.15
CA ILE A 117 -3.95 -4.44 18.48
C ILE A 117 -2.42 -4.48 18.38
N GLU A 118 -1.89 -5.43 17.62
CA GLU A 118 -0.44 -5.55 17.38
C GLU A 118 0.10 -4.32 16.65
N ALA A 119 -0.66 -3.81 15.68
CA ALA A 119 -0.33 -2.57 14.98
C ALA A 119 -0.26 -1.37 15.95
N ALA A 120 -1.22 -1.24 16.87
CA ALA A 120 -1.25 -0.19 17.87
C ALA A 120 -0.06 -0.32 18.85
N THR A 121 0.23 -1.52 19.34
CA THR A 121 1.36 -1.80 20.24
C THR A 121 2.68 -1.36 19.63
N ASN A 122 3.00 -1.84 18.42
CA ASN A 122 4.24 -1.45 17.74
C ASN A 122 4.26 0.05 17.39
N GLY A 123 3.12 0.63 17.00
CA GLY A 123 3.00 2.06 16.75
C GLY A 123 3.32 2.92 17.97
N LEU A 124 2.93 2.47 19.17
CA LEU A 124 3.22 3.15 20.43
C LEU A 124 4.69 3.05 20.86
N HIS A 125 5.43 2.05 20.39
CA HIS A 125 6.89 2.03 20.55
C HIS A 125 7.57 3.07 19.64
N ALA A 126 7.11 3.19 18.39
CA ALA A 126 7.72 4.08 17.41
C ALA A 126 7.39 5.57 17.62
N TYR A 127 6.12 5.90 17.85
CA TYR A 127 5.63 7.28 17.78
C TYR A 127 6.25 8.25 18.80
N PRO A 128 6.42 7.90 20.08
CA PRO A 128 7.08 8.78 21.04
C PRO A 128 8.53 9.08 20.66
N ILE A 129 9.25 8.09 20.15
CA ILE A 129 10.65 8.26 19.70
C ILE A 129 10.71 9.26 18.54
N LEU A 130 9.86 9.09 17.53
CA LEU A 130 9.84 9.99 16.37
C LEU A 130 9.43 11.41 16.74
N THR A 131 8.48 11.55 17.67
CA THR A 131 8.03 12.87 18.14
C THR A 131 9.13 13.61 18.91
N ASP A 132 9.84 12.90 19.80
CA ASP A 132 11.01 13.41 20.52
C ASP A 132 12.15 13.85 19.57
N LEU A 133 12.42 13.04 18.55
CA LEU A 133 13.41 13.37 17.52
C LEU A 133 13.04 14.62 16.72
N LEU A 134 11.77 14.79 16.34
CA LEU A 134 11.31 15.98 15.60
C LEU A 134 11.35 17.27 16.45
N GLN A 135 11.29 17.17 17.77
CA GLN A 135 11.45 18.32 18.67
C GLN A 135 12.91 18.74 18.83
N SER A 136 13.83 17.77 18.82
CA SER A 136 15.25 17.98 19.09
C SER A 136 16.09 18.23 17.84
N THR A 137 15.67 17.72 16.68
CA THR A 137 16.41 17.82 15.41
C THR A 137 15.43 17.96 14.23
N PRO A 138 15.67 18.86 13.26
CA PRO A 138 14.90 18.87 12.03
C PRO A 138 15.32 17.65 11.19
N PHE A 139 14.67 16.51 11.41
CA PHE A 139 14.88 15.28 10.67
C PHE A 139 13.65 15.05 9.76
N PRO A 140 13.65 15.52 8.50
CA PRO A 140 12.49 15.40 7.61
C PRO A 140 12.03 13.95 7.44
N ASP A 141 12.96 13.00 7.48
CA ASP A 141 12.68 11.57 7.36
C ASP A 141 11.85 11.02 8.55
N ALA A 142 11.90 11.62 9.74
CA ALA A 142 11.05 11.23 10.87
C ALA A 142 9.57 11.58 10.66
N ARG A 143 9.28 12.55 9.77
CA ARG A 143 7.91 12.92 9.43
C ARG A 143 7.16 11.82 8.68
N LEU A 144 7.86 10.91 8.00
CA LEU A 144 7.21 9.73 7.44
C LEU A 144 6.46 8.96 8.54
N GLY A 145 7.15 8.62 9.62
CA GLY A 145 6.59 7.78 10.68
C GLY A 145 5.52 8.49 11.51
N THR A 146 5.70 9.77 11.87
CA THR A 146 4.63 10.53 12.55
C THR A 146 3.42 10.73 11.66
N GLY A 147 3.65 10.99 10.37
CA GLY A 147 2.62 11.16 9.37
C GLY A 147 1.73 9.92 9.23
N ILE A 148 2.35 8.75 9.08
CA ILE A 148 1.64 7.45 9.05
C ILE A 148 0.85 7.25 10.35
N PHE A 149 1.50 7.39 11.51
CA PHE A 149 0.86 7.13 12.79
C PHE A 149 -0.38 8.00 13.01
N LEU A 150 -0.24 9.33 12.84
CA LEU A 150 -1.33 10.28 13.05
C LEU A 150 -2.50 10.05 12.09
N TYR A 151 -2.19 9.70 10.84
CA TYR A 151 -3.21 9.39 9.84
C TYR A 151 -3.99 8.11 10.22
N TYR A 152 -3.30 7.02 10.54
CA TYR A 152 -3.94 5.76 10.91
C TYR A 152 -4.72 5.85 12.21
N ALA A 153 -4.19 6.54 13.22
CA ALA A 153 -4.88 6.78 14.49
C ALA A 153 -6.21 7.53 14.28
N SER A 154 -6.34 8.32 13.20
CA SER A 154 -7.59 8.97 12.81
C SER A 154 -8.50 8.05 11.98
N TRP A 155 -7.93 7.31 11.03
CA TRP A 155 -8.68 6.53 10.06
C TRP A 155 -9.26 5.22 10.63
N VAL A 156 -8.53 4.50 11.47
CA VAL A 156 -8.96 3.19 12.00
C VAL A 156 -10.25 3.30 12.83
N PRO A 157 -10.39 4.23 13.80
CA PRO A 157 -11.64 4.36 14.57
C PRO A 157 -12.84 4.79 13.71
N GLU A 158 -12.63 5.60 12.68
CA GLU A 158 -13.68 5.99 11.73
C GLU A 158 -14.17 4.78 10.92
N ARG A 159 -13.23 3.95 10.44
CA ARG A 159 -13.54 2.80 9.59
C ARG A 159 -14.07 1.60 10.38
N PHE A 160 -13.59 1.41 11.60
CA PHE A 160 -13.87 0.28 12.48
C PHE A 160 -14.26 0.76 13.89
N PRO A 161 -15.45 1.34 14.08
CA PRO A 161 -15.84 1.95 15.37
C PRO A 161 -15.81 1.00 16.57
N PHE A 162 -15.92 -0.31 16.34
CA PHE A 162 -15.81 -1.32 17.40
C PHE A 162 -14.41 -1.41 18.01
N LEU A 163 -13.38 -0.93 17.31
CA LEU A 163 -12.01 -0.87 17.80
C LEU A 163 -11.72 0.34 18.67
N SER A 164 -12.57 1.38 18.64
CA SER A 164 -12.33 2.65 19.34
C SER A 164 -12.07 2.47 20.84
N ARG A 165 -12.71 1.47 21.48
CA ARG A 165 -12.48 1.16 22.91
C ARG A 165 -11.06 0.65 23.21
N PHE A 166 -10.44 -0.04 22.25
CA PHE A 166 -9.10 -0.60 22.37
C PHE A 166 -8.02 0.38 21.91
N LEU A 167 -8.41 1.49 21.29
CA LEU A 167 -7.48 2.50 20.78
C LEU A 167 -7.56 3.81 21.58
N PHE A 168 -8.34 3.85 22.66
CA PHE A 168 -8.55 5.05 23.48
C PHE A 168 -7.26 5.59 24.12
N PHE A 169 -6.28 4.72 24.37
CA PHE A 169 -4.98 5.11 24.93
C PHE A 169 -4.00 5.66 23.88
N LEU A 170 -4.35 5.63 22.58
CA LEU A 170 -3.51 6.22 21.56
C LEU A 170 -3.47 7.76 21.75
N PRO A 171 -2.32 8.40 21.46
CA PRO A 171 -2.23 9.84 21.36
C PRO A 171 -3.32 10.41 20.47
N PRO A 172 -3.78 11.66 20.73
CA PRO A 172 -4.78 12.31 19.89
C PRO A 172 -4.38 12.27 18.42
N ALA A 173 -5.27 11.73 17.58
CA ALA A 173 -5.04 11.67 16.15
C ALA A 173 -5.22 13.06 15.52
N ASP A 174 -4.40 13.37 14.53
CA ASP A 174 -4.50 14.60 13.75
C ASP A 174 -4.23 14.27 12.27
N ARG A 175 -5.32 14.08 11.52
CA ARG A 175 -5.28 13.69 10.11
C ARG A 175 -4.58 14.72 9.24
N GLU A 176 -4.87 16.00 9.46
CA GLU A 176 -4.32 17.09 8.65
C GLU A 176 -2.84 17.26 8.91
N ARG A 177 -2.42 17.18 10.19
CA ARG A 177 -1.00 17.12 10.53
C ARG A 177 -0.32 15.89 9.93
N GLY A 178 -0.97 14.73 9.98
CA GLY A 178 -0.45 13.50 9.39
C GLY A 178 -0.21 13.63 7.88
N LEU A 179 -1.17 14.21 7.16
CA LEU A 179 -1.05 14.53 5.73
C LEU A 179 0.05 15.55 5.45
N SER A 180 0.18 16.58 6.29
CA SER A 180 1.23 17.59 6.18
C SER A 180 2.62 16.98 6.35
N ASP A 181 2.81 16.16 7.39
CA ASP A 181 4.07 15.46 7.67
C ASP A 181 4.46 14.53 6.51
N LEU A 182 3.51 13.75 5.98
CA LEU A 182 3.73 12.92 4.80
C LEU A 182 4.09 13.75 3.55
N THR A 183 3.44 14.89 3.36
CA THR A 183 3.71 15.78 2.22
C THR A 183 5.11 16.39 2.30
N ILE A 184 5.55 16.78 3.50
CA ILE A 184 6.91 17.28 3.73
C ILE A 184 7.91 16.14 3.48
N ALA A 185 7.70 14.95 4.04
CA ALA A 185 8.57 13.80 3.81
C ALA A 185 8.68 13.43 2.32
N ALA A 186 7.58 13.49 1.56
CA ALA A 186 7.57 13.23 0.13
C ALA A 186 8.29 14.30 -0.72
N ARG A 187 8.56 15.48 -0.17
CA ARG A 187 9.26 16.58 -0.85
C ARG A 187 10.71 16.74 -0.41
N GLU A 188 10.96 16.58 0.89
CA GLU A 188 12.22 16.94 1.57
C GLU A 188 12.92 15.74 2.22
N GLY A 189 12.25 14.58 2.28
CA GLY A 189 12.85 13.35 2.78
C GLY A 189 14.07 12.95 1.96
N THR A 190 15.11 12.46 2.64
CA THR A 190 16.35 12.05 1.98
C THR A 190 16.32 10.58 1.60
N LEU A 191 15.87 9.72 2.52
CA LEU A 191 15.65 8.29 2.28
C LEU A 191 14.17 7.92 2.25
N THR A 192 13.29 8.77 2.81
CA THR A 192 11.86 8.45 2.96
C THR A 192 10.97 9.01 1.85
N GLN A 193 11.53 9.79 0.91
CA GLN A 193 10.77 10.53 -0.10
C GLN A 193 9.78 9.66 -0.89
N PHE A 194 10.28 8.55 -1.44
CA PHE A 194 9.48 7.66 -2.27
C PHE A 194 8.50 6.83 -1.45
N GLU A 195 8.87 6.44 -0.23
CA GLU A 195 7.97 5.75 0.69
C GLU A 195 6.80 6.65 1.11
N ALA A 196 7.06 7.92 1.44
CA ALA A 196 6.04 8.92 1.74
C ALA A 196 5.15 9.20 0.54
N SER A 197 5.73 9.30 -0.66
CA SER A 197 4.98 9.47 -1.92
C SER A 197 4.05 8.29 -2.19
N TYR A 198 4.52 7.07 -1.94
CA TYR A 198 3.71 5.86 -2.06
C TYR A 198 2.55 5.84 -1.05
N PHE A 199 2.80 6.24 0.20
CA PHE A 199 1.73 6.35 1.20
C PHE A 199 0.67 7.40 0.85
N LEU A 200 1.09 8.59 0.42
CA LEU A 200 0.15 9.61 -0.08
C LEU A 200 -0.64 9.13 -1.28
N LEU A 201 -0.01 8.38 -2.18
CA LEU A 201 -0.70 7.77 -3.31
C LEU A 201 -1.80 6.81 -2.84
N GLN A 202 -1.52 5.94 -1.86
CA GLN A 202 -2.55 5.06 -1.28
C GLN A 202 -3.71 5.84 -0.66
N ILE A 203 -3.40 6.89 0.12
CA ILE A 203 -4.40 7.78 0.71
C ILE A 203 -5.31 8.34 -0.39
N TYR A 204 -4.73 8.92 -1.44
CA TYR A 204 -5.47 9.56 -2.52
C TYR A 204 -6.16 8.59 -3.48
N MET A 205 -5.84 7.30 -3.43
CA MET A 205 -6.54 6.27 -4.19
C MET A 205 -7.72 5.68 -3.43
N ASP A 206 -7.52 5.30 -2.17
CA ASP A 206 -8.41 4.37 -1.48
C ASP A 206 -9.14 4.99 -0.28
N TRP A 207 -8.57 5.99 0.42
CA TRP A 207 -9.13 6.49 1.68
C TRP A 207 -9.70 7.91 1.58
N GLN A 208 -9.01 8.81 0.89
CA GLN A 208 -9.47 10.15 0.57
C GLN A 208 -9.31 10.38 -0.94
N PRO A 209 -10.21 9.80 -1.77
CA PRO A 209 -10.03 9.78 -3.20
C PRO A 209 -9.83 11.18 -3.81
N ASP A 210 -8.64 11.42 -4.34
CA ASP A 210 -8.30 12.60 -5.13
C ASP A 210 -7.60 12.11 -6.40
N PRO A 211 -8.38 11.82 -7.47
CA PRO A 211 -7.83 11.23 -8.70
C PRO A 211 -6.68 12.06 -9.30
N LYS A 212 -6.74 13.39 -9.18
CA LYS A 212 -5.72 14.27 -9.76
C LYS A 212 -4.40 14.15 -9.00
N LYS A 213 -4.42 14.24 -7.67
CA LYS A 213 -3.21 14.05 -6.85
C LYS A 213 -2.64 12.65 -6.98
N ALA A 214 -3.51 11.63 -7.00
CA ALA A 214 -3.09 10.25 -7.19
C ALA A 214 -2.40 10.03 -8.55
N LEU A 215 -2.90 10.65 -9.63
CA LEU A 215 -2.25 10.57 -10.94
C LEU A 215 -0.86 11.21 -10.94
N ILE A 216 -0.71 12.39 -10.31
CA ILE A 216 0.60 13.09 -10.24
C ILE A 216 1.64 12.21 -9.52
N LEU A 217 1.29 11.64 -8.36
CA LEU A 217 2.21 10.82 -7.59
C LEU A 217 2.54 9.51 -8.29
N SER A 218 1.53 8.82 -8.84
CA SER A 218 1.75 7.54 -9.53
C SER A 218 2.54 7.70 -10.83
N ASP A 219 2.34 8.78 -11.59
CA ASP A 219 3.14 9.09 -12.79
C ASP A 219 4.61 9.29 -12.43
N SER A 220 4.89 10.07 -11.37
CA SER A 220 6.25 10.27 -10.88
C SER A 220 6.93 8.96 -10.46
N LEU A 221 6.24 8.15 -9.63
CA LEU A 221 6.76 6.88 -9.15
C LEU A 221 6.97 5.86 -10.29
N PHE A 222 6.02 5.75 -11.22
CA PHE A 222 6.13 4.84 -12.36
C PHE A 222 7.26 5.24 -13.31
N ARG A 223 7.41 6.53 -13.64
CA ARG A 223 8.51 6.99 -14.50
C ARG A 223 9.88 6.75 -13.88
N ARG A 224 10.00 6.91 -12.56
CA ARG A 224 11.25 6.66 -11.85
C ARG A 224 11.55 5.16 -11.74
N PHE A 225 10.53 4.33 -11.57
CA PHE A 225 10.66 2.89 -11.29
C PHE A 225 9.74 2.04 -12.20
N PRO A 226 9.95 2.04 -13.53
CA PRO A 226 9.04 1.42 -14.48
C PRO A 226 8.98 -0.11 -14.39
N SER A 227 10.00 -0.74 -13.82
CA SER A 227 10.04 -2.19 -13.58
C SER A 227 9.20 -2.62 -12.38
N ASN A 228 8.71 -1.70 -11.55
CA ASN A 228 7.96 -2.03 -10.35
C ASN A 228 6.48 -2.32 -10.68
N PRO A 229 5.99 -3.56 -10.51
CA PRO A 229 4.61 -3.90 -10.86
C PRO A 229 3.59 -3.19 -9.97
N LEU A 230 3.94 -2.83 -8.73
CA LEU A 230 3.07 -2.07 -7.84
C LEU A 230 2.83 -0.66 -8.40
N PHE A 231 3.90 0.06 -8.74
CA PHE A 231 3.77 1.41 -9.28
C PHE A 231 3.15 1.41 -10.68
N HIS A 232 3.46 0.40 -11.50
CA HIS A 232 2.78 0.19 -12.78
C HIS A 232 1.26 0.05 -12.60
N GLN A 233 0.82 -0.84 -11.70
CA GLN A 233 -0.61 -1.04 -11.46
C GLN A 233 -1.30 0.23 -10.95
N GLN A 234 -0.71 0.89 -9.96
CA GLN A 234 -1.29 2.10 -9.39
C GLN A 234 -1.38 3.23 -10.44
N HIS A 235 -0.38 3.35 -11.31
CA HIS A 235 -0.43 4.30 -12.42
C HIS A 235 -1.52 3.94 -13.44
N ALA A 236 -1.63 2.66 -13.82
CA ALA A 236 -2.70 2.19 -14.71
C ALA A 236 -4.10 2.52 -14.16
N ILE A 237 -4.33 2.26 -12.86
CA ILE A 237 -5.61 2.55 -12.20
C ILE A 237 -5.90 4.06 -12.19
N THR A 238 -4.94 4.89 -11.79
CA THR A 238 -5.15 6.34 -11.68
C THR A 238 -5.35 7.00 -13.04
N LEU A 239 -4.70 6.53 -14.11
CA LEU A 239 -5.01 6.94 -15.49
C LEU A 239 -6.49 6.70 -15.81
N GLY A 240 -7.02 5.51 -15.48
CA GLY A 240 -8.42 5.16 -15.66
C GLY A 240 -9.38 6.07 -14.89
N LYS A 241 -9.10 6.32 -13.61
CA LYS A 241 -9.90 7.24 -12.77
C LYS A 241 -9.90 8.68 -13.29
N ASN A 242 -8.88 9.08 -14.06
CA ASN A 242 -8.78 10.39 -14.72
C ASN A 242 -9.24 10.38 -16.19
N ARG A 243 -9.99 9.36 -16.62
CA ARG A 243 -10.54 9.23 -17.99
C ARG A 243 -9.49 9.14 -19.11
N LYS A 244 -8.24 8.83 -18.77
CA LYS A 244 -7.17 8.51 -19.74
C LYS A 244 -7.24 7.02 -20.11
N LEU A 245 -8.35 6.63 -20.74
CA LEU A 245 -8.75 5.23 -20.89
C LEU A 245 -7.79 4.43 -21.78
N SER A 246 -7.38 4.98 -22.92
CA SER A 246 -6.46 4.29 -23.85
C SER A 246 -5.09 4.04 -23.23
N GLU A 247 -4.53 5.04 -22.53
CA GLU A 247 -3.26 4.90 -21.80
C GLU A 247 -3.37 3.85 -20.68
N SER A 248 -4.45 3.92 -19.89
CA SER A 248 -4.72 2.97 -18.81
C SER A 248 -4.84 1.53 -19.33
N ARG A 249 -5.61 1.33 -20.42
CA ARG A 249 -5.79 0.04 -21.09
C ARG A 249 -4.47 -0.53 -21.59
N ALA A 250 -3.62 0.29 -22.20
CA ALA A 250 -2.30 -0.12 -22.67
C ALA A 250 -1.40 -0.59 -21.51
N MET A 251 -1.42 0.12 -20.37
CA MET A 251 -0.66 -0.27 -19.19
C MET A 251 -1.13 -1.61 -18.62
N PHE A 252 -2.44 -1.81 -18.46
CA PHE A 252 -2.97 -3.11 -18.02
C PHE A 252 -2.60 -4.25 -18.99
N ALA A 253 -2.67 -4.03 -20.30
CA ALA A 253 -2.26 -5.02 -21.29
C ALA A 253 -0.76 -5.34 -21.21
N GLU A 254 0.08 -4.33 -20.99
CA GLU A 254 1.52 -4.51 -20.81
C GLU A 254 1.85 -5.30 -19.54
N MET A 255 1.15 -5.03 -18.42
CA MET A 255 1.30 -5.83 -17.20
C MET A 255 0.97 -7.32 -17.44
N ILE A 256 -0.09 -7.61 -18.21
CA ILE A 256 -0.45 -9.00 -18.59
C ILE A 256 0.68 -9.64 -19.40
N ARG A 257 1.26 -8.90 -20.36
CA ARG A 257 2.39 -9.37 -21.18
C ARG A 257 3.62 -9.65 -20.33
N LEU A 258 3.98 -8.75 -19.42
CA LEU A 258 5.14 -8.90 -18.52
C LEU A 258 4.97 -10.07 -17.54
N ALA A 259 3.73 -10.32 -17.08
CA ALA A 259 3.42 -11.46 -16.23
C ALA A 259 3.58 -12.83 -16.92
N ALA A 260 3.72 -12.88 -18.25
CA ALA A 260 4.00 -14.13 -18.97
C ALA A 260 5.41 -14.69 -18.69
N SER A 261 6.32 -13.86 -18.17
CA SER A 261 7.65 -14.28 -17.72
C SER A 261 7.70 -14.43 -16.19
N PRO A 262 8.53 -15.35 -15.65
CA PRO A 262 8.73 -15.46 -14.21
C PRO A 262 9.18 -14.14 -13.59
N GLY A 263 8.56 -13.75 -12.48
CA GLY A 263 8.89 -12.52 -11.77
C GLY A 263 7.71 -11.93 -11.00
N TRP A 264 7.89 -10.72 -10.47
CA TRP A 264 6.92 -10.10 -9.56
C TRP A 264 5.59 -9.73 -10.20
N TYR A 265 5.52 -9.52 -11.52
CA TYR A 265 4.28 -9.15 -12.22
C TYR A 265 3.16 -10.21 -12.09
N GLN A 266 3.52 -11.49 -11.95
CA GLN A 266 2.53 -12.57 -11.81
C GLN A 266 1.67 -12.42 -10.56
N SER A 267 2.27 -12.00 -9.44
CA SER A 267 1.58 -11.77 -8.17
C SER A 267 0.55 -10.64 -8.23
N PHE A 268 0.64 -9.77 -9.25
CA PHE A 268 -0.23 -8.60 -9.41
C PHE A 268 -1.50 -8.86 -10.24
N LEU A 269 -1.59 -9.98 -10.97
CA LEU A 269 -2.81 -10.39 -11.70
C LEU A 269 -3.91 -10.93 -10.76
N SER A 270 -4.26 -10.13 -9.76
CA SER A 270 -5.20 -10.40 -8.67
C SER A 270 -6.65 -10.08 -9.04
N PRO A 271 -7.66 -10.43 -8.20
CA PRO A 271 -9.03 -9.99 -8.40
C PRO A 271 -9.17 -8.46 -8.56
N ARG A 272 -8.43 -7.66 -7.77
CA ARG A 272 -8.41 -6.19 -7.91
C ARG A 272 -7.94 -5.76 -9.31
N PHE A 273 -6.89 -6.38 -9.82
CA PHE A 273 -6.34 -6.09 -11.15
C PHE A 273 -7.40 -6.26 -12.23
N TRP A 274 -8.04 -7.42 -12.26
CA TRP A 274 -9.03 -7.75 -13.29
C TRP A 274 -10.32 -6.95 -13.14
N TYR A 275 -10.72 -6.61 -11.92
CA TYR A 275 -11.81 -5.67 -11.71
C TYR A 275 -11.50 -4.28 -12.27
N GLU A 276 -10.37 -3.68 -11.88
CA GLU A 276 -10.03 -2.32 -12.33
C GLU A 276 -9.78 -2.26 -13.85
N TYR A 277 -9.17 -3.31 -14.43
CA TYR A 277 -9.04 -3.41 -15.89
C TYR A 277 -10.40 -3.52 -16.58
N GLY A 278 -11.32 -4.31 -16.00
CA GLY A 278 -12.70 -4.42 -16.49
C GLY A 278 -13.45 -3.08 -16.45
N MET A 279 -13.26 -2.30 -15.39
CA MET A 279 -13.84 -0.95 -15.28
C MET A 279 -13.32 0.00 -16.37
N VAL A 280 -12.03 -0.09 -16.71
CA VAL A 280 -11.43 0.72 -17.79
C VAL A 280 -11.98 0.29 -19.15
N LEU A 281 -12.02 -1.01 -19.44
CA LEU A 281 -12.60 -1.56 -20.67
C LEU A 281 -14.08 -1.18 -20.83
N GLN A 282 -14.85 -1.25 -19.74
CA GLN A 282 -16.24 -0.85 -19.70
C GLN A 282 -16.41 0.64 -20.02
N ALA A 283 -15.59 1.50 -19.40
CA ALA A 283 -15.60 2.94 -19.66
C ALA A 283 -15.18 3.29 -21.10
N ASP A 284 -14.32 2.46 -21.71
CA ASP A 284 -13.86 2.55 -23.10
C ASP A 284 -14.89 1.99 -24.11
N GLY A 285 -16.02 1.46 -23.62
CA GLY A 285 -17.07 0.85 -24.45
C GLY A 285 -16.79 -0.59 -24.89
N ALA A 286 -15.67 -1.17 -24.46
CA ALA A 286 -15.26 -2.54 -24.77
C ALA A 286 -15.93 -3.58 -23.85
N TRP A 287 -17.26 -3.60 -23.85
CA TRP A 287 -18.07 -4.37 -22.89
C TRP A 287 -17.82 -5.88 -22.90
N SER A 288 -17.62 -6.49 -24.07
CA SER A 288 -17.34 -7.93 -24.17
C SER A 288 -16.04 -8.32 -23.47
N GLU A 289 -15.02 -7.45 -23.55
CA GLU A 289 -13.72 -7.67 -22.91
C GLU A 289 -13.80 -7.35 -21.41
N ALA A 290 -14.57 -6.31 -21.03
CA ALA A 290 -14.82 -5.96 -19.64
C ALA A 290 -15.43 -7.15 -18.88
N ILE A 291 -16.40 -7.85 -19.47
CA ILE A 291 -17.04 -9.01 -18.85
C ILE A 291 -16.10 -10.20 -18.72
N GLN A 292 -15.22 -10.42 -19.70
CA GLN A 292 -14.15 -11.42 -19.55
C GLN A 292 -13.21 -11.06 -18.39
N SER A 293 -12.90 -9.78 -18.23
CA SER A 293 -12.08 -9.28 -17.12
C SER A 293 -12.77 -9.49 -15.77
N PHE A 294 -14.02 -9.09 -15.61
CA PHE A 294 -14.80 -9.36 -14.38
C PHE A 294 -14.92 -10.86 -14.08
N SER A 295 -15.11 -11.70 -15.12
CA SER A 295 -15.14 -13.15 -14.97
C SER A 295 -13.82 -13.70 -14.43
N LYS A 296 -12.67 -13.20 -14.93
CA LYS A 296 -11.34 -13.56 -14.39
C LYS A 296 -11.18 -13.16 -12.93
N SER A 297 -11.59 -11.94 -12.57
CA SER A 297 -11.61 -11.48 -11.17
C SER A 297 -12.40 -12.44 -10.28
N MET A 298 -13.62 -12.80 -10.71
CA MET A 298 -14.49 -13.67 -9.93
C MET A 298 -13.93 -15.09 -9.78
N ASN A 299 -13.43 -15.68 -10.87
CA ASN A 299 -12.87 -17.04 -10.86
C ASN A 299 -11.62 -17.16 -10.00
N LEU A 300 -10.76 -16.14 -9.99
CA LEU A 300 -9.57 -16.13 -9.13
C LEU A 300 -9.94 -16.17 -7.64
N TYR A 301 -10.96 -15.42 -7.24
CA TYR A 301 -11.45 -15.47 -5.86
C TYR A 301 -12.11 -16.82 -5.53
N LYS A 302 -12.96 -17.37 -6.41
CA LYS A 302 -13.59 -18.68 -6.19
C LYS A 302 -12.58 -19.81 -6.00
N ASN A 303 -11.45 -19.75 -6.70
CA ASN A 303 -10.38 -20.73 -6.58
C ASN A 303 -9.48 -20.51 -5.33
N ARG A 304 -9.56 -19.33 -4.71
CA ARG A 304 -8.75 -18.94 -3.53
C ARG A 304 -9.58 -18.06 -2.57
N PRO A 305 -10.67 -18.57 -1.98
CA PRO A 305 -11.61 -17.77 -1.19
C PRO A 305 -11.00 -17.19 0.09
N GLN A 306 -9.88 -17.74 0.56
CA GLN A 306 -9.10 -17.29 1.71
C GLN A 306 -8.38 -15.95 1.49
N LEU A 307 -8.30 -15.45 0.26
CA LEU A 307 -7.69 -14.14 -0.01
C LEU A 307 -8.60 -13.00 0.49
N PRO A 308 -8.06 -11.94 1.10
CA PRO A 308 -8.82 -10.76 1.53
C PRO A 308 -9.23 -9.88 0.33
N MET A 309 -9.88 -10.48 -0.67
CA MET A 309 -10.21 -9.89 -1.97
C MET A 309 -11.69 -10.07 -2.33
N LYS A 310 -12.51 -10.52 -1.37
CA LYS A 310 -13.97 -10.70 -1.52
C LYS A 310 -14.66 -9.45 -2.05
N THR A 311 -14.21 -8.26 -1.65
CA THR A 311 -14.73 -6.99 -2.16
C THR A 311 -14.64 -6.88 -3.68
N TRP A 312 -13.53 -7.30 -4.29
CA TRP A 312 -13.35 -7.21 -5.75
C TRP A 312 -14.15 -8.28 -6.49
N TYR A 313 -14.32 -9.46 -5.88
CA TYR A 313 -15.25 -10.49 -6.34
C TYR A 313 -16.69 -9.94 -6.42
N LEU A 314 -17.20 -9.38 -5.30
CA LEU A 314 -18.55 -8.85 -5.23
C LEU A 314 -18.77 -7.65 -6.14
N ARG A 315 -17.77 -6.75 -6.27
CA ARG A 315 -17.83 -5.63 -7.22
C ARG A 315 -17.88 -6.10 -8.67
N SER A 316 -17.09 -7.11 -9.02
CA SER A 316 -17.10 -7.70 -10.38
C SER A 316 -18.45 -8.35 -10.70
N MET A 317 -19.07 -8.99 -9.70
CA MET A 317 -20.41 -9.56 -9.80
C MET A 317 -21.48 -8.48 -10.01
N LEU A 318 -21.39 -7.36 -9.26
CA LEU A 318 -22.29 -6.21 -9.39
C LEU A 318 -22.26 -5.62 -10.81
N GLU A 319 -21.05 -5.39 -11.35
CA GLU A 319 -20.87 -4.85 -12.71
C GLU A 319 -21.31 -5.84 -13.79
N THR A 320 -21.10 -7.13 -13.59
CA THR A 320 -21.62 -8.18 -14.49
C THR A 320 -23.14 -8.12 -14.57
N GLY A 321 -23.83 -7.93 -13.44
CA GLY A 321 -25.30 -7.73 -13.42
C GLY A 321 -25.73 -6.51 -14.23
N ARG A 322 -25.02 -5.37 -14.12
CA ARG A 322 -25.31 -4.17 -14.92
C ARG A 322 -25.24 -4.45 -16.42
N TYR A 323 -24.22 -5.19 -16.85
CA TYR A 323 -24.09 -5.60 -18.25
C TYR A 323 -25.22 -6.53 -18.69
N LEU A 324 -25.61 -7.50 -17.87
CA LEU A 324 -26.72 -8.41 -18.19
C LEU A 324 -28.03 -7.65 -18.40
N THR A 325 -28.32 -6.64 -17.56
CA THR A 325 -29.46 -5.74 -17.77
C THR A 325 -29.39 -5.02 -19.13
N LEU A 326 -28.22 -4.51 -19.53
CA LEU A 326 -28.03 -3.88 -20.84
C LEU A 326 -28.27 -4.84 -22.01
N LYS A 327 -28.12 -6.15 -21.79
CA LYS A 327 -28.35 -7.21 -22.79
C LYS A 327 -29.74 -7.84 -22.71
N GLY A 328 -30.62 -7.34 -21.83
CA GLY A 328 -31.98 -7.88 -21.65
C GLY A 328 -32.07 -9.10 -20.74
N HIS A 329 -30.96 -9.53 -20.13
CA HIS A 329 -30.90 -10.67 -19.20
C HIS A 329 -31.21 -10.24 -17.76
N GLN A 330 -32.38 -9.64 -17.56
CA GLN A 330 -32.74 -8.97 -16.30
C GLN A 330 -32.86 -9.94 -15.11
N ASN A 331 -33.40 -11.14 -15.31
CA ASN A 331 -33.52 -12.15 -14.25
C ASN A 331 -32.15 -12.60 -13.74
N GLU A 332 -31.19 -12.82 -14.65
CA GLU A 332 -29.82 -13.20 -14.29
C GLU A 332 -29.11 -12.06 -13.55
N ALA A 333 -29.33 -10.80 -13.96
CA ALA A 333 -28.79 -9.63 -13.26
C ALA A 333 -29.29 -9.53 -11.81
N VAL A 334 -30.59 -9.77 -11.59
CA VAL A 334 -31.20 -9.74 -10.25
C VAL A 334 -30.55 -10.77 -9.32
N LEU A 335 -30.34 -12.01 -9.77
CA LEU A 335 -29.70 -13.05 -8.96
C LEU A 335 -28.29 -12.66 -8.50
N LEU A 336 -27.51 -12.03 -9.39
CA LEU A 336 -26.18 -11.54 -9.03
C LEU A 336 -26.25 -10.43 -7.98
N TRP A 337 -27.17 -9.47 -8.13
CA TRP A 337 -27.31 -8.37 -7.17
C TRP A 337 -27.88 -8.81 -5.82
N GLU A 338 -28.76 -9.80 -5.78
CA GLU A 338 -29.23 -10.41 -4.53
C GLU A 338 -28.06 -11.04 -3.77
N GLN A 339 -27.22 -11.83 -4.46
CA GLN A 339 -26.02 -12.39 -3.86
C GLN A 339 -25.07 -11.29 -3.35
N VAL A 340 -24.88 -10.19 -4.09
CA VAL A 340 -24.08 -9.06 -3.60
C VAL A 340 -24.72 -8.44 -2.35
N ALA A 341 -26.04 -8.22 -2.34
CA ALA A 341 -26.75 -7.62 -1.21
C ALA A 341 -26.69 -8.48 0.07
N ASP A 342 -26.62 -9.80 -0.09
CA ASP A 342 -26.50 -10.76 1.01
C ASP A 342 -25.07 -10.85 1.55
N GLU A 343 -24.08 -10.84 0.66
CA GLU A 343 -22.69 -11.09 1.03
C GLU A 343 -21.85 -9.83 1.32
N ALA A 344 -22.25 -8.67 0.82
CA ALA A 344 -21.53 -7.40 0.98
C ALA A 344 -21.93 -6.67 2.27
N SER A 345 -21.14 -5.65 2.63
CA SER A 345 -21.46 -4.71 3.70
C SER A 345 -21.23 -3.26 3.26
N GLY A 346 -21.81 -2.31 3.99
CA GLY A 346 -21.70 -0.87 3.72
C GLY A 346 -22.18 -0.47 2.33
N SER A 347 -21.46 0.46 1.69
CA SER A 347 -21.84 1.06 0.41
C SER A 347 -22.09 0.06 -0.72
N LEU A 348 -21.33 -1.04 -0.78
CA LEU A 348 -21.50 -2.04 -1.84
C LEU A 348 -22.84 -2.79 -1.72
N ARG A 349 -23.27 -3.07 -0.49
CA ARG A 349 -24.59 -3.68 -0.22
C ARG A 349 -25.71 -2.71 -0.55
N GLU A 350 -25.57 -1.45 -0.15
CA GLU A 350 -26.54 -0.40 -0.45
C GLU A 350 -26.71 -0.17 -1.96
N GLU A 351 -25.60 -0.21 -2.70
CA GLU A 351 -25.60 -0.12 -4.16
C GLU A 351 -26.37 -1.27 -4.80
N ALA A 352 -26.10 -2.53 -4.38
CA ALA A 352 -26.83 -3.69 -4.88
C ALA A 352 -28.34 -3.61 -4.60
N ILE A 353 -28.72 -3.20 -3.37
CA ILE A 353 -30.14 -3.00 -2.99
C ILE A 353 -30.78 -1.90 -3.86
N SER A 354 -30.06 -0.82 -4.15
CA SER A 354 -30.55 0.25 -5.02
C SER A 354 -30.85 -0.26 -6.43
N LEU A 355 -29.97 -1.09 -6.99
CA LEU A 355 -30.17 -1.70 -8.31
C LEU A 355 -31.39 -2.63 -8.34
N LEU A 356 -31.55 -3.47 -7.32
CA LEU A 356 -32.70 -4.35 -7.17
C LEU A 356 -34.03 -3.57 -7.12
N LYS A 357 -34.06 -2.43 -6.41
CA LYS A 357 -35.25 -1.57 -6.33
C LYS A 357 -35.61 -0.98 -7.70
N ARG A 358 -34.64 -0.39 -8.40
CA ARG A 358 -34.85 0.19 -9.74
C ARG A 358 -35.34 -0.86 -10.75
N GLN A 359 -34.82 -2.08 -10.66
CA GLN A 359 -35.23 -3.16 -11.55
C GLN A 359 -36.68 -3.60 -11.28
N LYS A 360 -37.12 -3.65 -10.03
CA LYS A 360 -38.54 -3.93 -9.68
C LYS A 360 -39.49 -2.86 -10.22
N GLU A 361 -39.10 -1.59 -10.14
CA GLU A 361 -39.87 -0.48 -10.70
C GLU A 361 -39.99 -0.58 -12.23
N SER A 362 -38.92 -1.00 -12.92
CA SER A 362 -38.92 -1.22 -14.37
C SER A 362 -39.81 -2.40 -14.82
N PHE A 363 -40.10 -3.37 -13.95
CA PHE A 363 -41.02 -4.47 -14.25
C PHE A 363 -42.48 -4.12 -13.99
N ALA A 364 -42.74 -3.05 -13.23
CA ALA A 364 -44.08 -2.58 -12.88
C ALA A 364 -44.64 -1.54 -13.87
N GLN A 365 -43.78 -1.01 -14.76
CA GLN A 365 -44.11 -0.15 -15.90
C GLN A 365 -44.18 -1.01 -17.17
#